data_AF-A0A6V7ME75-F1
#
_entry.id   AF-A0A6V7ME75-F1
#
_cell.length_a   1.000
_cell.length_b   1.000
_cell.length_c   1.000
_cell.angle_alpha   90.00
_cell.angle_beta   90.00
_cell.angle_gamma   90.00
#
_symmetry.space_group_name_H-M   'P 1'
#
loop_
_entity.id
_entity.type
_entity.pdbx_description
1 polymer ?
#
loop_
_entity_poly.entity_id
_entity_poly.type
_entity_poly.pdbx_seq_one_letter_code
_entity_poly.pdbx_strand_id
1 'polypeptide(L)'
;IINGFALPLKEEHKTFLLKVLLPLHKAKSLSVYHPQLAYCVVQFLEKDPNLTEQVIKNLLKFWPKTHSPKEVMFLNELEEILDVIEPAEFQKVMEPLFRQLAKCVSSPHFQ
;
A
#
# COMPACT_ATOMS: atom_id res chain seq x y z
N ILE A 1 3.16 4.45 17.91
CA ILE A 1 1.96 3.75 18.43
C ILE A 1 1.87 2.34 17.85
N ILE A 2 1.77 2.16 16.52
CA ILE A 2 1.62 0.84 15.86
C ILE A 2 2.71 -0.16 16.28
N ASN A 3 3.96 0.30 16.33
CA ASN A 3 5.11 -0.49 16.82
C ASN A 3 4.90 -1.17 18.19
N GLY A 4 4.15 -0.53 19.08
CA GLY A 4 3.85 -1.02 20.42
C GLY A 4 2.57 -1.86 20.52
N PHE A 5 1.89 -2.17 19.41
CA PHE A 5 0.73 -3.05 19.44
C PHE A 5 1.14 -4.47 19.85
N ALA A 6 0.37 -5.03 20.79
CA ALA A 6 0.45 -6.43 21.15
C ALA A 6 -0.09 -7.30 20.01
N LEU A 7 0.43 -8.52 19.89
CA LEU A 7 -0.05 -9.53 18.97
C LEU A 7 -0.95 -10.55 19.70
N PRO A 8 -2.03 -11.05 19.07
CA PRO A 8 -2.51 -10.68 17.73
C PRO A 8 -3.08 -9.26 17.69
N LEU A 9 -3.02 -8.61 16.52
CA LEU A 9 -3.61 -7.29 16.35
C LEU A 9 -5.11 -7.33 16.65
N LYS A 10 -5.58 -6.38 17.46
CA LYS A 10 -7.00 -6.18 17.71
C LYS A 10 -7.73 -5.77 16.44
N GLU A 11 -8.98 -6.20 16.31
CA GLU A 11 -9.85 -5.89 15.16
C GLU A 11 -10.08 -4.38 14.97
N GLU A 12 -10.07 -3.59 16.04
CA GLU A 12 -10.14 -2.13 15.96
C GLU A 12 -8.94 -1.52 15.20
N HIS A 13 -7.74 -2.07 15.37
CA HIS A 13 -6.55 -1.61 14.67
C HIS A 13 -6.57 -2.00 13.19
N LYS A 14 -7.03 -3.22 12.88
CA LYS A 14 -7.23 -3.67 11.48
C LYS A 14 -8.29 -2.83 10.78
N THR A 15 -9.39 -2.54 11.48
CA THR A 15 -10.44 -1.65 10.98
C THR A 15 -9.90 -0.25 10.72
N PHE A 16 -9.07 0.28 11.63
CA PHE A 16 -8.41 1.57 11.46
C PHE A 16 -7.52 1.61 10.20
N LEU A 17 -6.70 0.58 9.97
CA LEU A 17 -5.92 0.46 8.73
C LEU A 17 -6.83 0.52 7.50
N LEU A 18 -7.83 -0.35 7.44
CA LEU A 18 -8.65 -0.54 6.23
C LEU A 18 -9.63 0.60 5.96
N LYS A 19 -10.19 1.22 7.02
CA LYS A 19 -11.26 2.22 6.92
C LYS A 19 -10.77 3.66 7.07
N VAL A 20 -9.58 3.87 7.63
CA VAL A 20 -9.03 5.22 7.85
C VAL A 20 -7.74 5.42 7.07
N LEU A 21 -6.69 4.63 7.35
CA LEU A 21 -5.38 4.85 6.73
C LEU A 21 -5.40 4.64 5.21
N LEU A 22 -5.91 3.49 4.72
CA LEU A 22 -5.91 3.21 3.29
C LEU A 22 -6.69 4.25 2.47
N PRO A 23 -7.89 4.72 2.89
CA PRO A 23 -8.58 5.80 2.18
C PRO A 23 -7.83 7.13 2.08
N LEU A 24 -6.86 7.43 2.96
CA LEU A 24 -6.09 8.69 2.90
C LEU A 24 -5.28 8.80 1.60
N HIS A 25 -4.88 7.69 0.97
CA HIS A 25 -4.20 7.67 -0.32
C HIS A 25 -5.01 8.35 -1.44
N LYS A 26 -6.33 8.54 -1.28
CA LYS A 26 -7.17 9.22 -2.28
C LYS A 26 -7.01 10.73 -2.28
N ALA A 27 -6.54 11.34 -1.20
CA ALA A 27 -6.49 12.80 -1.09
C ALA A 27 -5.61 13.44 -2.18
N LYS A 28 -5.96 14.66 -2.57
CA LYS A 28 -5.15 15.45 -3.53
C LYS A 28 -3.82 15.89 -2.91
N SER A 29 -3.81 16.18 -1.62
CA SER A 29 -2.64 16.62 -0.84
C SER A 29 -1.80 15.47 -0.26
N LEU A 30 -1.87 14.27 -0.85
CA LEU A 30 -1.16 13.09 -0.36
C LEU A 30 0.35 13.33 -0.18
N SER A 31 0.97 14.11 -1.07
CA SER A 31 2.41 14.42 -1.04
C SER A 31 2.89 15.04 0.28
N VAL A 32 2.01 15.70 1.04
CA VAL A 32 2.34 16.34 2.30
C VAL A 32 2.64 15.33 3.41
N TYR A 33 2.06 14.14 3.35
CA TYR A 33 2.10 13.16 4.45
C TYR A 33 2.34 11.71 4.00
N HIS A 34 2.60 11.49 2.70
CA HIS A 34 2.76 10.14 2.15
C HIS A 34 3.85 9.32 2.83
N PRO A 35 5.08 9.83 3.10
CA PRO A 35 6.11 9.03 3.74
C PRO A 35 5.65 8.49 5.11
N GLN A 36 4.92 9.30 5.88
CA GLN A 36 4.41 8.90 7.18
C GLN A 36 3.26 7.90 7.06
N LEU A 37 2.42 8.02 6.02
CA LEU A 37 1.32 7.10 5.77
C LEU A 37 1.84 5.73 5.31
N ALA A 38 2.75 5.69 4.34
CA ALA A 38 3.42 4.48 3.85
C ALA A 38 4.12 3.74 5.00
N TYR A 39 4.89 4.47 5.82
CA TYR A 39 5.50 3.90 7.03
C TYR A 39 4.47 3.26 7.95
N CYS A 40 3.32 3.92 8.21
CA CYS A 40 2.27 3.31 9.03
C CYS A 40 1.71 2.03 8.40
N VAL A 41 1.52 1.97 7.08
CA VAL A 41 1.03 0.79 6.38
C VAL A 41 2.02 -0.37 6.50
N VAL A 42 3.30 -0.15 6.21
CA VAL A 42 4.35 -1.18 6.35
C VAL A 42 4.42 -1.71 7.79
N GLN A 43 4.34 -0.81 8.77
CA GLN A 43 4.32 -1.19 10.19
C GLN A 43 3.12 -2.07 10.57
N PHE A 44 1.98 -1.94 9.90
CA PHE A 44 0.85 -2.85 10.08
C PHE A 44 1.14 -4.24 9.47
N LEU A 45 1.77 -4.29 8.30
CA LEU A 45 2.09 -5.53 7.60
C LEU A 45 3.18 -6.34 8.32
N GLU A 46 4.19 -5.68 8.89
CA GLU A 46 5.20 -6.33 9.74
C GLU A 46 4.58 -6.98 10.99
N LYS A 47 3.45 -6.46 11.47
CA LYS A 47 2.74 -7.00 12.65
C LYS A 47 1.75 -8.12 12.28
N ASP A 48 1.12 -8.05 11.12
CA ASP A 48 0.16 -9.05 10.65
C ASP A 48 0.20 -9.17 9.11
N PRO A 49 1.03 -10.08 8.56
CA PRO A 49 1.19 -10.27 7.12
C PRO A 49 -0.11 -10.65 6.40
N ASN A 50 -1.11 -11.21 7.09
CA ASN A 50 -2.40 -11.58 6.49
C ASN A 50 -3.20 -10.38 5.99
N LEU A 51 -2.82 -9.16 6.38
CA LEU A 51 -3.44 -7.92 5.90
C LEU A 51 -2.96 -7.53 4.50
N THR A 52 -1.84 -8.10 4.03
CA THR A 52 -1.16 -7.67 2.81
C THR A 52 -2.05 -7.74 1.56
N GLU A 53 -2.77 -8.84 1.39
CA GLU A 53 -3.67 -9.02 0.25
C GLU A 53 -4.72 -7.89 0.18
N GLN A 54 -5.31 -7.54 1.32
CA GLN A 54 -6.32 -6.49 1.39
C GLN A 54 -5.71 -5.10 1.16
N VAL A 55 -4.53 -4.83 1.72
CA VAL A 55 -3.80 -3.57 1.52
C VAL A 55 -3.50 -3.35 0.04
N ILE A 56 -2.84 -4.31 -0.62
CA ILE A 56 -2.45 -4.20 -2.03
C ILE A 56 -3.68 -4.05 -2.93
N LYS A 57 -4.75 -4.84 -2.71
CA LYS A 57 -5.99 -4.70 -3.49
C LYS A 57 -6.62 -3.31 -3.34
N ASN A 58 -6.55 -2.69 -2.16
CA ASN A 58 -7.06 -1.32 -1.96
C ASN A 58 -6.17 -0.28 -2.62
N LEU A 59 -4.84 -0.40 -2.52
CA LEU A 59 -3.90 0.49 -3.21
C LEU A 59 -4.10 0.45 -4.73
N LEU A 60 -4.19 -0.75 -5.31
CA LEU A 60 -4.50 -0.94 -6.74
C LEU A 60 -5.87 -0.35 -7.13
N LYS A 61 -6.87 -0.44 -6.24
CA LYS A 61 -8.17 0.21 -6.46
C LYS A 61 -8.08 1.74 -6.44
N PHE A 62 -7.16 2.31 -5.67
CA PHE A 62 -6.98 3.75 -5.52
C PHE A 62 -5.91 4.31 -6.47
N TRP A 63 -5.34 3.47 -7.33
CA TRP A 63 -4.23 3.81 -8.20
C TRP A 63 -4.52 5.09 -9.02
N PRO A 64 -3.60 6.08 -9.01
CA PRO A 64 -3.76 7.31 -9.78
C PRO A 64 -3.83 7.01 -11.28
N LYS A 65 -4.84 7.52 -11.98
CA LYS A 65 -5.00 7.31 -13.43
C LYS A 65 -4.40 8.43 -14.30
N THR A 66 -4.18 9.61 -13.73
CA THR A 66 -3.80 10.82 -14.48
C THR A 66 -2.76 11.70 -13.80
N HIS A 67 -2.33 11.37 -12.58
CA HIS A 67 -1.43 12.21 -11.78
C HIS A 67 -0.07 11.51 -11.59
N SER A 68 0.83 11.67 -12.56
CA SER A 68 2.13 10.98 -12.62
C SER A 68 2.96 11.08 -11.32
N PRO A 69 3.15 12.25 -10.68
CA PRO A 69 3.91 12.30 -9.42
C PRO A 69 3.31 11.46 -8.29
N LYS A 70 1.98 11.27 -8.31
CA LYS A 70 1.27 10.46 -7.30
C LYS A 70 1.39 8.98 -7.62
N GLU A 71 1.46 8.62 -8.89
CA GLU A 71 1.75 7.26 -9.32
C GLU A 71 3.15 6.82 -8.88
N VAL A 72 4.15 7.70 -8.99
CA VAL A 72 5.51 7.43 -8.47
C VAL A 72 5.49 7.18 -6.96
N MET A 73 4.71 7.96 -6.20
CA MET A 73 4.56 7.72 -4.76
C MET A 73 3.96 6.34 -4.45
N PHE A 74 2.93 5.92 -5.20
CA PHE A 74 2.33 4.58 -5.06
C PHE A 74 3.32 3.47 -5.44
N LEU A 75 4.18 3.69 -6.44
CA LEU A 75 5.23 2.73 -6.81
C LEU A 75 6.26 2.58 -5.69
N ASN A 76 6.71 3.69 -5.09
CA ASN A 76 7.66 3.66 -3.96
C ASN A 76 7.06 2.95 -2.74
N GLU A 77 5.80 3.25 -2.38
CA GLU A 77 5.13 2.54 -1.28
C GLU A 77 4.96 1.04 -1.59
N LEU A 78 4.66 0.70 -2.85
CA LEU A 78 4.55 -0.69 -3.25
C LEU A 78 5.88 -1.43 -3.17
N GLU A 79 6.99 -0.79 -3.52
CA GLU A 79 8.35 -1.32 -3.34
C GLU A 79 8.62 -1.62 -1.85
N GLU A 80 8.37 -0.66 -0.96
CA GLU A 80 8.53 -0.85 0.50
C GLU A 80 7.65 -2.01 1.04
N ILE A 81 6.44 -2.17 0.52
CA ILE A 81 5.56 -3.30 0.89
C ILE A 81 6.12 -4.63 0.36
N LEU A 82 6.66 -4.65 -0.86
CA LEU A 82 7.25 -5.84 -1.47
C LEU A 82 8.55 -6.30 -0.77
N ASP A 83 9.25 -5.40 -0.09
CA ASP A 83 10.43 -5.76 0.70
C ASP A 83 10.07 -6.58 1.96
N VAL A 84 8.86 -6.41 2.49
CA VAL A 84 8.40 -7.09 3.71
C VAL A 84 7.37 -8.19 3.46
N ILE A 85 6.89 -8.36 2.23
CA ILE A 85 5.82 -9.32 1.92
C ILE A 85 6.32 -10.78 2.04
N GLU A 86 5.51 -11.62 2.66
CA GLU A 86 5.76 -13.06 2.66
C GLU A 86 5.44 -13.68 1.29
N PRO A 87 6.21 -14.68 0.81
CA PRO A 87 5.96 -15.31 -0.48
C PRO A 87 4.53 -15.84 -0.65
N ALA A 88 3.93 -16.38 0.41
CA ALA A 88 2.56 -16.90 0.39
C ALA A 88 1.51 -15.78 0.15
N GLU A 89 1.72 -14.59 0.71
CA GLU A 89 0.85 -13.43 0.49
C GLU A 89 1.08 -12.83 -0.90
N PHE A 90 2.32 -12.80 -1.38
CA PHE A 90 2.65 -12.31 -2.72
C PHE A 90 1.94 -13.11 -3.82
N GLN A 91 1.89 -14.44 -3.70
CA GLN A 91 1.19 -15.30 -4.68
C GLN A 91 -0.29 -14.91 -4.88
N LYS A 92 -0.95 -14.38 -3.85
CA LYS A 92 -2.36 -13.97 -3.92
C LYS A 92 -2.60 -12.68 -4.71
N VAL A 93 -1.56 -11.86 -4.89
CA VAL A 93 -1.66 -10.52 -5.47
C VAL A 93 -0.74 -10.26 -6.65
N MET A 94 0.21 -11.15 -6.93
CA MET A 94 1.22 -10.95 -7.98
C MET A 94 0.61 -10.67 -9.35
N GLU A 95 -0.46 -11.38 -9.74
CA GLU A 95 -1.10 -11.18 -11.05
C GLU A 95 -1.68 -9.76 -11.22
N PRO A 96 -2.61 -9.27 -10.37
CA PRO A 96 -3.12 -7.92 -10.52
C PRO A 96 -2.03 -6.84 -10.31
N LEU A 97 -1.03 -7.11 -9.47
CA LEU A 97 0.10 -6.23 -9.24
C LEU A 97 0.94 -6.06 -10.51
N PHE A 98 1.39 -7.15 -11.14
CA PHE A 98 2.17 -7.09 -12.37
C PHE A 98 1.39 -6.51 -13.54
N ARG A 99 0.07 -6.76 -13.63
CA ARG A 99 -0.78 -6.09 -14.62
C ARG A 99 -0.80 -4.58 -14.44
N GLN A 100 -0.73 -4.07 -13.21
CA GLN A 100 -0.65 -2.65 -12.96
C GLN A 100 0.75 -2.10 -13.27
N LEU A 101 1.81 -2.77 -12.82
CA LEU A 101 3.19 -2.38 -13.11
C LEU A 101 3.47 -2.33 -14.63
N ALA A 102 2.97 -3.29 -15.40
CA ALA A 102 3.12 -3.29 -16.86
C ALA A 102 2.52 -2.03 -17.50
N LYS A 103 1.39 -1.53 -16.99
CA LYS A 103 0.80 -0.26 -17.45
C LYS A 103 1.69 0.93 -17.09
N CYS A 104 2.22 0.95 -15.87
CA CYS A 104 3.12 2.01 -15.41
C CYS A 104 4.39 2.08 -16.29
N VAL A 105 5.00 0.93 -16.60
CA VAL A 105 6.18 0.84 -17.48
C VAL A 105 5.88 1.32 -18.91
N SER A 106 4.66 1.06 -19.41
CA SER A 106 4.23 1.54 -20.73
C SER A 106 3.81 3.02 -20.77
N SER A 107 3.79 3.71 -19.62
CA SER A 107 3.32 5.08 -19.53
C SER A 107 4.28 6.03 -20.26
N PRO A 108 3.78 6.94 -21.12
CA PRO A 108 4.61 7.95 -21.78
C PRO A 108 5.13 9.01 -20.79
N HIS A 109 4.63 9.00 -19.55
CA HIS A 109 5.05 9.86 -18.45
C HIS A 109 6.15 9.22 -17.58
N PHE A 110 6.96 8.34 -18.18
CA PHE A 110 8.18 7.85 -17.56
C PHE A 110 9.04 9.07 -17.15
N GLN A 111 9.43 9.12 -15.88
CA GLN A 111 10.21 10.24 -15.32
C GLN A 111 11.52 10.45 -16.07
#